data_AF-X1KYT0-F1
#
_entry.id   AF-X1KYT0-F1
#
_cell.length_a   1.000
_cell.length_b   1.000
_cell.length_c   1.000
_cell.angle_alpha   90.00
_cell.angle_beta   90.00
_cell.angle_gamma   90.00
#
_symmetry.space_group_name_H-M   'P 1'
#
loop_
_entity.id
_entity.type
_entity.pdbx_description
1 polymer ?
#
loop_
_entity_poly.entity_id
_entity_poly.type
_entity_poly.pdbx_seq_one_letter_code
_entity_poly.pdbx_strand_id
1 'polypeptide(L)' 'NSSAISGTDKIAPKGKILLHFSKIRVKVGDLIYPKKSHDRKSMKKIVKDITYETMDSLKIMLQELEVERR' A
#
# COMPACT_ATOMS: atom_id res chain seq x y z
N ASN A 1 9.24 -3.49 -2.53
CA ASN A 1 7.99 -4.26 -2.35
C ASN A 1 6.99 -3.35 -1.70
N SER A 2 5.79 -3.24 -2.26
CA SER A 2 4.64 -2.62 -1.60
C SER A 2 3.88 -3.68 -0.81
N SER A 3 3.36 -3.31 0.36
CA SER A 3 2.54 -4.21 1.17
C SER A 3 1.23 -3.51 1.54
N ALA A 4 0.10 -4.18 1.28
CA ALA A 4 -1.22 -3.72 1.69
C ALA A 4 -1.68 -4.52 2.91
N ILE A 5 -2.23 -3.81 3.91
CA ILE A 5 -2.72 -4.40 5.16
C ILE A 5 -4.16 -3.94 5.36
N SER A 6 -5.07 -4.88 5.62
CA SER A 6 -6.49 -4.62 5.87
C SER A 6 -6.94 -5.23 7.20
N GLY A 7 -7.86 -4.54 7.89
CA GLY A 7 -8.49 -4.99 9.14
C GLY A 7 -7.83 -4.49 10.43
N THR A 8 -6.72 -3.75 10.34
CA THR A 8 -6.05 -3.12 11.51
C THR A 8 -6.89 -2.01 12.13
N ASP A 9 -7.65 -1.30 11.30
CA ASP A 9 -8.62 -0.27 11.67
C ASP A 9 -9.74 -0.79 12.58
N LYS A 10 -10.08 -2.09 12.49
CA LYS A 10 -11.08 -2.73 13.35
C LYS A 10 -10.51 -3.16 14.69
N ILE A 11 -9.23 -3.51 14.73
CA ILE A 11 -8.54 -3.94 15.95
C ILE A 11 -8.23 -2.72 16.80
N ALA A 12 -7.62 -1.71 16.19
CA ALA A 12 -7.18 -0.49 16.85
C ALA A 12 -7.56 0.73 15.98
N PRO A 13 -8.84 1.15 16.00
CA PRO A 13 -9.28 2.34 15.29
C PRO A 13 -8.53 3.57 15.84
N LYS A 14 -8.06 4.45 14.95
CA LYS A 14 -7.36 5.66 15.36
C LYS A 14 -8.22 6.48 16.34
N GLY A 15 -7.68 6.81 17.51
CA GLY A 15 -8.36 7.59 18.54
C GLY A 15 -9.28 6.79 19.47
N LYS A 16 -9.32 5.45 19.36
CA LYS A 16 -10.03 4.58 20.32
C LYS A 16 -9.05 3.75 21.13
N ILE A 17 -9.37 3.57 22.41
CA ILE A 17 -8.55 2.80 23.37
C ILE A 17 -8.99 1.33 23.43
N LEU A 18 -10.25 1.03 23.09
CA LEU A 18 -10.78 -0.32 23.15
C LEU A 18 -10.29 -1.15 21.95
N LEU A 19 -9.64 -2.27 22.23
CA LEU A 19 -9.19 -3.23 21.23
C LEU A 19 -10.27 -4.28 20.97
N HIS A 20 -10.43 -4.68 19.70
CA HIS A 20 -11.32 -5.77 19.31
C HIS A 20 -10.54 -6.88 18.61
N PHE A 21 -10.91 -8.13 18.86
CA PHE A 21 -10.38 -9.26 18.10
C PHE A 21 -10.95 -9.24 16.68
N SER A 22 -10.07 -9.21 15.69
CA SER A 22 -10.44 -9.24 14.27
C SER A 22 -9.31 -9.87 13.46
N LYS A 23 -9.64 -10.45 12.30
CA LYS A 23 -8.65 -11.01 11.38
C LYS A 23 -7.94 -9.88 10.63
N ILE A 24 -6.61 -9.90 10.62
CA ILE A 24 -5.77 -9.05 9.75
C ILE A 24 -5.49 -9.82 8.47
N ARG A 25 -5.55 -9.15 7.33
CA ARG A 25 -5.10 -9.69 6.05
C ARG A 25 -3.96 -8.84 5.50
N VAL A 26 -2.95 -9.50 4.94
CA VAL A 26 -1.76 -8.86 4.38
C VAL A 26 -1.56 -9.39 2.98
N LYS A 27 -1.34 -8.49 2.02
CA LYS A 27 -0.95 -8.82 0.65
C LYS A 27 0.37 -8.13 0.33
N VAL A 28 1.32 -8.89 -0.21
CA VAL A 28 2.63 -8.38 -0.62
C VAL A 28 2.64 -8.33 -2.15
N GLY A 29 2.91 -7.16 -2.70
CA GLY A 29 3.00 -6.92 -4.13
C GLY A 29 4.42 -7.05 -4.65
N ASP A 30 4.54 -6.93 -5.98
CA ASP A 30 5.80 -7.06 -6.70
C ASP A 30 6.78 -5.90 -6.44
N LEU A 31 8.00 -6.08 -6.93
CA LEU A 31 9.03 -5.04 -6.93
C LEU A 31 8.69 -3.95 -7.96
N ILE A 32 8.63 -2.70 -7.50
CA ILE A 32 8.50 -1.53 -8.36
C ILE A 32 9.90 -1.03 -8.71
N TYR A 33 10.23 -1.03 -10.00
CA TYR A 33 11.53 -0.60 -10.49
C TYR A 33 11.43 0.79 -11.13
N PRO A 34 12.22 1.77 -10.70
CA PRO A 34 12.29 3.04 -11.40
C PRO A 34 12.77 2.84 -12.83
N LYS A 35 12.06 3.44 -13.79
CA LYS A 35 12.56 3.57 -15.16
C LYS A 35 13.87 4.36 -15.11
N LYS A 36 14.93 3.78 -15.68
CA LYS A 36 16.27 4.40 -15.71
C LYS A 36 16.16 5.81 -16.32
N SER A 37 16.45 6.84 -15.54
CA SER A 37 16.58 8.21 -16.04
C SER A 37 18.03 8.67 -15.84
N HIS A 38 18.65 9.22 -16.87
CA HIS A 38 20.09 9.53 -16.90
C HIS A 38 20.47 10.91 -16.32
N ASP A 39 19.52 11.73 -15.84
CA ASP A 39 19.81 13.11 -15.42
C ASP A 39 19.41 13.41 -13.96
N ARG A 40 20.22 14.20 -13.23
CA ARG A 40 20.03 14.56 -11.80
C ARG A 40 18.76 15.38 -11.55
N LYS A 41 18.34 16.24 -12.49
CA LYS A 41 17.05 16.96 -12.43
C LYS A 41 15.85 16.01 -12.48
N SER A 42 16.05 14.79 -12.96
CA SER A 42 15.04 13.73 -13.08
C SER A 42 14.76 13.01 -11.77
N MET A 43 15.58 13.18 -10.72
CA MET A 43 15.41 12.40 -9.47
C MET A 43 14.08 12.69 -8.78
N LYS A 44 13.65 13.96 -8.72
CA LYS A 44 12.32 14.32 -8.20
C LYS A 44 11.19 13.69 -9.01
N LYS A 45 11.37 13.57 -10.32
CA LYS A 45 10.41 12.93 -11.22
C LYS A 45 10.37 11.41 -10.98
N ILE A 46 11.52 10.77 -10.86
CA ILE A 46 11.62 9.33 -10.50
C ILE A 46 10.89 9.06 -9.19
N VAL A 47 11.16 9.84 -8.14
CA VAL A 47 10.49 9.65 -6.83
C VAL A 47 8.98 9.79 -6.97
N LYS A 48 8.52 10.81 -7.71
CA LYS A 48 7.10 11.04 -7.95
C LYS A 48 6.46 9.88 -8.73
N ASP A 49 7.12 9.40 -9.77
CA ASP A 49 6.65 8.29 -10.61
C ASP A 49 6.58 6.98 -9.80
N ILE A 50 7.62 6.64 -9.03
CA ILE A 50 7.60 5.48 -8.11
C ILE A 50 6.46 5.63 -7.10
N THR A 51 6.27 6.83 -6.54
CA THR A 51 5.24 7.07 -5.54
C THR A 51 3.85 6.80 -6.10
N TYR A 52 3.54 7.31 -7.31
CA TYR A 52 2.25 7.06 -7.95
C TYR A 52 2.04 5.59 -8.30
N GLU A 53 3.04 4.93 -8.89
CA GLU A 53 2.97 3.51 -9.21
C GLU A 53 2.76 2.65 -7.95
N THR A 54 3.42 3.02 -6.86
CA THR A 54 3.24 2.38 -5.55
C THR A 54 1.83 2.59 -5.01
N MET A 55 1.29 3.80 -5.10
CA MET A 55 -0.06 4.12 -4.63
C MET A 55 -1.13 3.38 -5.45
N ASP A 56 -0.99 3.32 -6.77
CA ASP A 56 -1.92 2.60 -7.63
C ASP A 56 -1.90 1.09 -7.33
N SER A 57 -0.70 0.50 -7.19
CA SER A 57 -0.53 -0.89 -6.77
C SER A 57 -1.19 -1.18 -5.42
N LEU A 58 -0.95 -0.31 -4.41
CA LEU A 58 -1.56 -0.43 -3.09
C LEU A 58 -3.10 -0.35 -3.15
N LYS A 59 -3.65 0.54 -3.99
CA LYS A 59 -5.09 0.70 -4.14
C LYS A 59 -5.75 -0.57 -4.69
N ILE A 60 -5.15 -1.19 -5.69
CA ILE A 60 -5.64 -2.46 -6.26
C ILE A 60 -5.59 -3.56 -5.19
N MET A 61 -4.46 -3.71 -4.50
CA MET A 61 -4.31 -4.73 -3.45
C MET A 61 -5.31 -4.55 -2.31
N LEU A 62 -5.60 -3.31 -1.90
CA LEU A 62 -6.61 -3.03 -0.87
C LEU A 62 -8.02 -3.40 -1.36
N GLN A 63 -8.36 -3.11 -2.62
CA GLN A 63 -9.65 -3.51 -3.20
C GLN A 63 -9.80 -5.03 -3.25
N GLU A 64 -8.77 -5.77 -3.63
CA GLU A 64 -8.80 -7.24 -3.65
C GLU A 64 -9.01 -7.82 -2.25
N LEU A 65 -8.33 -7.27 -1.23
CA LEU A 65 -8.52 -7.66 0.17
C LEU A 65 -9.94 -7.37 0.68
N GLU A 66 -10.62 -6.35 0.15
CA GLU A 66 -12.03 -6.07 0.43
C GLU A 66 -13.00 -6.98 -0.34
N VAL A 67 -12.67 -7.37 -1.57
CA VAL A 67 -13.50 -8.28 -2.37
C VAL A 67 -13.48 -9.69 -1.77
N GLU A 68 -12.33 -10.20 -1.35
CA GLU A 68 -12.21 -11.49 -0.64
C GLU A 68 -12.92 -11.51 0.73
N ARG A 69 -13.48 -10.39 1.18
CA ARG A 69 -14.30 -10.31 2.39
C ARG A 69 -15.77 -10.66 2.12
N ARG A 70 -16.27 -10.42 0.91
CA ARG A 70 -17.65 -10.73 0.50
C ARG A 70 -17.79 -12.20 0.13
#